data_AF-G6EFS6-F1
#
_entry.id   AF-G6EFS6-F1
#
_cell.length_a   1.000
_cell.length_b   1.000
_cell.length_c   1.000
_cell.angle_alpha   90.00
_cell.angle_beta   90.00
_cell.angle_gamma   90.00
#
_symmetry.space_group_name_H-M   'P 1'
#
loop_
_entity.id
_entity.type
_entity.pdbx_description
1 polymer ?
#
loop_
_entity_poly.entity_id
_entity_poly.type
_entity_poly.pdbx_seq_one_letter_code
_entity_poly.pdbx_strand_id
1 'polypeptide(L)' 'MSLPADIRKRLGLAGGGSLIVEETPDGVILRTVAQSVAHARAIARKYTADRPDASVDTFLANRREDSGA' A
#
# COMPACT_ATOMS: atom_id res chain seq x y z
N MET A 1 -17.02 -10.86 16.81
CA MET A 1 -16.67 -9.47 17.18
C MET A 1 -17.18 -8.53 16.11
N SER A 2 -17.63 -7.32 16.47
CA SER A 2 -18.09 -6.31 15.51
C SER A 2 -17.27 -5.03 15.67
N LEU A 3 -16.77 -4.51 14.56
CA LEU A 3 -16.04 -3.24 14.55
C LEU A 3 -17.01 -2.11 14.91
N PRO A 4 -16.69 -1.20 15.85
CA PRO A 4 -17.56 -0.07 16.18
C PRO A 4 -18.02 0.74 14.95
N ALA A 5 -19.26 1.23 14.98
CA ALA A 5 -19.90 1.85 13.82
C ALA A 5 -19.17 3.12 13.32
N ASP A 6 -18.59 3.89 14.24
CA ASP A 6 -17.77 5.06 13.94
C ASP A 6 -16.49 4.67 13.18
N ILE A 7 -15.83 3.58 13.58
CA ILE A 7 -14.64 3.05 12.90
C ILE A 7 -15.02 2.59 11.50
N ARG A 8 -16.13 1.84 11.35
CA ARG A 8 -16.60 1.41 10.02
C ARG A 8 -16.84 2.60 9.10
N LYS A 9 -17.47 3.68 9.59
CA LYS A 9 -17.71 4.89 8.80
C LYS A 9 -16.40 5.55 8.36
N ARG A 10 -15.42 5.72 9.26
CA ARG A 10 -14.10 6.31 8.92
C ARG A 10 -13.31 5.48 7.92
N LEU A 11 -13.45 4.16 7.96
CA LEU A 11 -12.76 3.24 7.05
C LEU A 11 -13.53 2.99 5.73
N GLY A 12 -14.68 3.65 5.52
CA GLY A 12 -15.51 3.43 4.33
C GLY A 12 -16.23 2.08 4.29
N LEU A 13 -16.37 1.41 5.43
CA LEU A 13 -16.99 0.08 5.60
C LEU A 13 -18.44 0.15 6.10
N ALA A 14 -19.08 1.31 6.00
CA ALA A 14 -20.43 1.52 6.54
C ALA A 14 -21.48 0.58 5.90
N GLY A 15 -21.31 0.25 4.61
CA GLY A 15 -22.15 -0.71 3.88
C GLY A 15 -21.59 -2.14 3.81
N GLY A 16 -20.59 -2.46 4.65
CA GLY A 16 -19.79 -3.67 4.51
C GLY A 16 -18.55 -3.46 3.63
N GLY A 17 -17.70 -4.49 3.56
CA GLY A 17 -16.44 -4.44 2.82
C GLY A 17 -15.40 -5.40 3.41
N SER A 18 -14.26 -5.52 2.72
CA SER A 18 -13.17 -6.39 3.12
C SER A 18 -12.06 -5.62 3.82
N LEU A 19 -11.50 -6.24 4.86
CA LEU A 19 -10.31 -5.79 5.55
C LEU A 19 -9.22 -6.84 5.37
N ILE A 20 -7.98 -6.40 5.24
CA ILE A 20 -6.80 -7.24 5.36
C ILE A 20 -6.51 -7.40 6.84
N VAL A 21 -6.32 -8.66 7.25
CA VAL A 21 -5.97 -9.04 8.62
C VAL A 21 -4.51 -9.50 8.59
N GLU A 22 -3.68 -8.90 9.44
CA GLU A 22 -2.28 -9.26 9.61
C GLU A 22 -2.04 -9.60 11.07
N GLU A 23 -1.52 -10.81 11.31
CA GLU A 23 -1.10 -11.24 12.65
C GLU A 23 0.33 -10.76 12.90
N THR A 24 0.54 -10.17 14.07
CA THR A 24 1.85 -9.74 14.56
C THR A 24 2.08 -10.32 15.96
N PRO A 25 3.32 -10.31 16.47
CA PRO A 25 3.60 -10.77 17.84
C PRO A 25 2.79 -10.04 18.92
N ASP A 26 2.41 -8.78 18.67
CA ASP A 26 1.70 -7.92 19.61
C ASP A 26 0.17 -7.94 19.43
N GLY A 27 -0.35 -8.64 18.42
CA GLY A 27 -1.77 -8.77 18.17
C GLY A 27 -2.16 -8.81 16.69
N VAL A 28 -3.30 -8.21 16.37
CA VAL A 28 -3.86 -8.23 15.01
C VAL A 28 -4.01 -6.82 14.49
N ILE A 29 -3.50 -6.57 13.28
CA ILE A 29 -3.67 -5.31 12.57
C ILE A 29 -4.74 -5.49 11.49
N LEU A 30 -5.70 -4.56 11.46
CA LEU A 30 -6.73 -4.48 10.43
C LEU A 30 -6.45 -3.29 9.52
N ARG A 31 -6.36 -3.52 8.20
CA ARG A 31 -6.14 -2.46 7.21
C ARG A 31 -7.12 -2.58 6.06
N THR A 32 -7.54 -1.43 5.53
CA THR A 32 -8.10 -1.38 4.18
C THR A 32 -7.01 -1.68 3.14
N VAL A 33 -7.41 -2.09 1.94
CA VAL A 33 -6.47 -2.26 0.81
C VAL A 33 -5.68 -0.97 0.55
N ALA A 34 -6.35 0.18 0.57
CA ALA A 34 -5.72 1.48 0.37
C ALA A 34 -4.63 1.78 1.42
N GLN A 35 -4.90 1.48 2.70
CA GLN A 35 -3.91 1.61 3.77
C GLN A 35 -2.75 0.63 3.62
N SER A 36 -3.00 -0.59 3.15
CA SER A 36 -1.95 -1.58 2.89
C SER A 36 -1.01 -1.12 1.77
N VAL A 37 -1.57 -0.63 0.66
CA VAL A 37 -0.78 -0.06 -0.45
C VAL A 37 0.00 1.17 0.01
N ALA A 38 -0.61 2.08 0.77
CA ALA A 38 0.07 3.25 1.31
C ALA A 38 1.24 2.85 2.22
N HIS A 39 1.05 1.84 3.08
CA HIS A 39 2.09 1.30 3.95
C HIS A 39 3.25 0.69 3.16
N ALA A 40 2.96 -0.16 2.18
CA ALA A 40 3.98 -0.75 1.31
C ALA A 40 4.79 0.33 0.56
N ARG A 41 4.12 1.37 0.04
CA ARG A 41 4.79 2.50 -0.61
C ARG A 41 5.67 3.29 0.36
N ALA A 42 5.23 3.48 1.60
CA ALA A 42 6.03 4.15 2.62
C ALA A 42 7.30 3.37 2.96
N ILE A 43 7.22 2.03 3.03
CA ILE A 43 8.39 1.16 3.21
C ILE A 43 9.32 1.28 2.01
N ALA A 44 8.81 1.13 0.78
CA ALA A 44 9.61 1.22 -0.43
C ALA A 44 10.39 2.54 -0.51
N ARG A 45 9.74 3.67 -0.19
CA ARG A 45 10.38 5.00 -0.15
C ARG A 45 11.58 5.07 0.78
N LYS A 46 11.62 4.32 1.89
CA LYS A 46 12.79 4.29 2.78
C LYS A 46 14.05 3.79 2.08
N TYR A 47 13.90 2.96 1.06
CA TYR A 47 15.01 2.34 0.33
C TYR A 47 15.27 3.00 -1.02
N THR A 48 14.31 3.77 -1.55
CA THR A 48 14.41 4.39 -2.88
C THR A 48 14.47 5.92 -2.87
N ALA A 49 14.32 6.57 -1.71
CA ALA A 49 14.27 8.04 -1.64
C ALA A 49 15.52 8.73 -2.21
N ASP A 50 16.71 8.18 -1.94
CA ASP A 50 17.98 8.75 -2.41
C ASP A 50 18.39 8.23 -3.80
N ARG A 51 17.51 7.46 -4.45
CA ARG A 51 17.72 6.81 -5.75
C ARG A 51 16.68 7.28 -6.76
N PRO A 52 16.87 8.46 -7.38
CA PRO A 52 15.93 8.98 -8.38
C PRO A 52 15.79 8.05 -9.60
N ASP A 53 16.78 7.19 -9.84
CA ASP A 53 16.76 6.10 -10.82
C ASP A 53 15.83 4.93 -10.41
N ALA A 54 15.56 4.74 -9.12
CA ALA A 54 14.68 3.71 -8.60
C ALA A 54 13.19 4.11 -8.70
N SER A 55 12.78 4.49 -9.91
CA SER A 55 11.41 4.86 -10.25
C SER A 55 10.86 4.00 -11.39
N VAL A 56 9.53 3.86 -11.45
CA VAL A 56 8.85 3.18 -12.56
C VAL A 56 9.08 3.92 -13.87
N ASP A 57 9.07 5.25 -13.84
CA ASP A 57 9.27 6.07 -15.05
C ASP A 57 10.66 5.86 -15.64
N THR A 58 11.70 5.80 -14.79
CA THR A 58 13.07 5.48 -15.20
C THR A 58 13.14 4.08 -15.81
N PHE A 59 12.53 3.08 -15.16
CA PHE A 59 12.48 1.72 -15.70
C PHE A 59 11.81 1.66 -17.08
N LEU A 60 10.68 2.35 -17.25
CA LEU A 60 9.95 2.39 -18.52
C LEU A 60 10.71 3.16 -19.60
N ALA A 61 11.42 4.23 -19.25
CA ALA A 61 12.28 4.97 -20.18
C ALA A 61 13.41 4.07 -20.70
N ASN A 62 14.17 3.43 -19.80
CA ASN A 62 15.25 2.51 -20.17
C ASN A 62 14.73 1.36 -21.04
N ARG A 63 13.55 0.81 -20.72
CA ARG A 63 12.97 -0.29 -21.51
C ARG A 63 12.59 0.12 -22.92
N ARG A 64 12.17 1.38 -23.14
CA ARG A 64 11.89 1.90 -24.49
C ARG A 64 13.18 2.02 -25.29
N GLU A 65 14.24 2.56 -24.68
CA GLU A 65 15.57 2.67 -25.28
C GLU A 65 16.14 1.29 -25.67
N ASP A 66 16.07 0.32 -24.75
CA ASP A 66 16.51 -1.07 -24.99
C ASP A 66 15.72 -1.76 -26.11
N SER A 67 14.46 -1.38 -26.32
CA SER A 67 13.58 -1.99 -27.33
C SER A 67 13.77 -1.41 -28.74
N GLY A 68 14.65 -0.42 -28.91
CA GLY A 68 15.02 0.15 -30.21
C GLY A 68 13.89 0.86 -30.96
N ALA A 69 12.88 1.36 -30.24
CA ALA A 69 11.74 2.10 -30.80
C ALA A 69 12.04 3.59 -30.99
#